data_AF-A0A929WUZ8-F1
#
_entry.id   AF-A0A929WUZ8-F1
#
_cell.length_a   1.000
_cell.length_b   1.000
_cell.length_c   1.000
_cell.angle_alpha   90.00
_cell.angle_beta   90.00
_cell.angle_gamma   90.00
#
_symmetry.space_group_name_H-M   'P 1'
#
loop_
_entity.id
_entity.type
_entity.pdbx_description
1 polymer ?
#
loop_
_entity_poly.entity_id
_entity_poly.type
_entity_poly.pdbx_seq_one_letter_code
_entity_poly.pdbx_strand_id
1 'polypeptide(L)'
;MKTRSFAVAAVAILAVVAVVLTVVGYVGTRARGPVPATTATSSSVSIPVQSGSTQPYYEQGITWGVCSEGTFETFQGVDSSDPSEYQCAFLKAPLDWDEPDGDQISLALAIHRSGQKDAPALFVNPGGPGGSVVSALPYYSALGLGDSVVAAYDIVALDPRGVGASTPVFC
;
A
#
# COMPACT_ATOMS: atom_id res chain seq x y z
N MET A 1 -32.76 -3.32 52.23
CA MET A 1 -32.25 -2.23 51.34
C MET A 1 -31.20 -2.68 50.31
N LYS A 2 -30.50 -3.83 50.44
CA LYS A 2 -29.44 -4.25 49.49
C LYS A 2 -29.93 -4.81 48.14
N THR A 3 -31.11 -5.43 48.06
CA THR A 3 -31.64 -6.05 46.83
C THR A 3 -32.02 -5.06 45.73
N ARG A 4 -32.41 -3.83 46.08
CA ARG A 4 -32.77 -2.78 45.11
C ARG A 4 -31.54 -2.24 44.37
N SER A 5 -30.34 -2.32 44.98
CA SER A 5 -29.11 -1.81 44.37
C SER A 5 -28.52 -2.73 43.30
N PHE A 6 -28.69 -4.06 43.46
CA PHE A 6 -28.24 -5.04 42.45
C PHE A 6 -29.09 -5.00 41.18
N ALA A 7 -30.41 -4.77 41.32
CA ALA A 7 -31.31 -4.63 40.19
C ALA A 7 -30.98 -3.39 39.34
N VAL A 8 -30.63 -2.26 39.97
CA VAL A 8 -30.26 -1.03 39.27
C VAL A 8 -28.92 -1.19 38.53
N ALA A 9 -27.95 -1.88 39.12
CA ALA A 9 -26.66 -2.15 38.48
C ALA A 9 -26.79 -3.06 37.25
N ALA A 10 -27.61 -4.11 37.33
CA ALA A 10 -27.84 -5.04 36.21
C ALA A 10 -28.53 -4.35 35.01
N VAL A 11 -29.51 -3.47 35.28
CA VAL A 11 -30.21 -2.71 34.23
C VAL A 11 -29.26 -1.71 33.57
N ALA A 12 -28.36 -1.06 34.33
CA ALA A 12 -27.37 -0.14 33.77
C ALA A 12 -26.37 -0.86 32.85
N ILE A 13 -25.90 -2.04 33.23
CA ILE A 13 -24.96 -2.83 32.41
C ILE A 13 -25.61 -3.26 31.10
N LEU A 14 -26.84 -3.77 31.15
CA LEU A 14 -27.57 -4.19 29.94
C LEU A 14 -27.84 -3.01 28.99
N ALA A 15 -28.13 -1.82 29.52
CA ALA A 15 -28.30 -0.61 28.71
C ALA A 15 -26.99 -0.20 28.00
N VAL A 16 -25.85 -0.26 28.69
CA VAL A 16 -24.53 0.04 28.09
C VAL A 16 -24.19 -0.97 27.00
N VAL A 17 -24.42 -2.27 27.22
CA VAL A 17 -24.18 -3.31 26.21
C VAL A 17 -25.04 -3.10 24.97
N ALA A 18 -26.32 -2.75 25.12
CA ALA A 18 -27.21 -2.46 23.99
C ALA A 18 -26.78 -1.23 23.18
N VAL A 19 -26.28 -0.18 23.85
CA VAL A 19 -25.72 1.01 23.18
C VAL A 19 -24.43 0.66 22.42
N VAL A 20 -23.54 -0.14 23.00
CA VAL A 20 -22.30 -0.56 22.33
C VAL A 20 -22.61 -1.40 21.09
N LEU A 21 -23.51 -2.37 21.19
CA LEU A 21 -23.88 -3.23 20.06
C LEU A 21 -24.54 -2.46 18.91
N THR A 22 -25.36 -1.45 19.23
CA THR A 22 -26.00 -0.60 18.22
C THR A 22 -24.99 0.33 17.54
N VAL A 23 -24.04 0.91 18.28
CA VAL A 23 -22.96 1.73 17.71
C VAL A 23 -22.05 0.89 16.81
N VAL A 24 -21.64 -0.31 17.23
CA VAL A 24 -20.81 -1.22 16.43
C VAL A 24 -21.54 -1.68 15.17
N GLY A 25 -22.82 -2.03 15.27
CA GLY A 25 -23.63 -2.40 14.09
C GLY A 25 -23.84 -1.23 13.12
N TYR A 26 -24.03 -0.02 13.64
CA TYR A 26 -24.17 1.19 12.82
C TYR A 26 -22.88 1.57 12.09
N VAL A 27 -21.73 1.46 12.75
CA VAL A 27 -20.42 1.74 12.13
C VAL A 27 -20.04 0.65 11.12
N GLY A 28 -20.30 -0.62 11.43
CA GLY A 28 -19.98 -1.75 10.55
C GLY A 28 -20.77 -1.78 9.24
N THR A 29 -21.97 -1.19 9.21
CA THR A 29 -22.82 -1.13 7.99
C THR A 29 -22.52 0.06 7.08
N ARG A 30 -21.83 1.10 7.59
CA ARG A 30 -21.44 2.30 6.81
C ARG A 30 -20.10 2.15 6.07
N ALA A 31 -19.30 1.12 6.36
CA ALA A 31 -17.97 0.93 5.78
C ALA A 31 -17.98 0.36 4.33
N ARG A 32 -19.14 0.04 3.75
CA ARG A 32 -19.24 -0.27 2.31
C ARG A 32 -19.57 1.00 1.55
N GLY A 33 -18.55 1.80 1.28
CA GLY A 33 -18.63 2.85 0.27
C GLY A 33 -18.92 2.25 -1.13
N PRO A 34 -19.43 3.06 -2.06
CA PRO A 34 -19.63 2.63 -3.44
C PRO A 34 -18.31 2.16 -4.06
N VAL A 35 -18.35 1.01 -4.75
CA VAL A 35 -17.24 0.51 -5.56
C VAL A 35 -16.99 1.52 -6.69
N PRO A 36 -15.78 2.08 -6.86
CA PRO A 36 -15.49 2.97 -7.98
C PRO A 36 -15.64 2.20 -9.30
N ALA A 37 -16.51 2.69 -10.18
CA ALA A 37 -16.77 2.10 -11.50
C ALA A 37 -15.94 2.74 -12.62
N THR A 38 -14.84 3.43 -12.27
CA THR A 38 -14.01 4.12 -13.25
C THR A 38 -12.78 3.28 -13.55
N THR A 39 -12.81 2.60 -14.70
CA THR A 39 -11.60 2.04 -15.31
C THR A 39 -10.62 3.19 -15.57
N ALA A 40 -9.46 3.13 -14.93
CA ALA A 40 -8.41 4.13 -15.13
C ALA A 40 -7.90 4.05 -16.58
N THR A 41 -8.05 5.15 -17.32
CA THR A 41 -7.36 5.33 -18.60
C THR A 41 -5.89 5.62 -18.31
N SER A 42 -5.02 4.64 -18.57
CA SER A 42 -3.57 4.83 -18.48
C SER A 42 -3.12 5.88 -19.48
N SER A 43 -2.73 7.06 -18.97
CA SER A 43 -1.98 8.03 -19.76
C SER A 43 -0.50 7.77 -19.53
N SER A 44 0.11 6.92 -20.36
CA SER A 44 1.56 6.73 -20.37
C SER A 44 2.20 7.86 -21.18
N VAL A 45 3.05 8.65 -20.52
CA VAL A 45 4.08 9.41 -21.24
C VAL A 45 5.03 8.37 -21.82
N SER A 46 5.11 8.31 -23.15
CA SER A 46 6.01 7.42 -23.88
C SER A 46 7.47 7.86 -23.65
N ILE A 47 8.26 6.99 -23.02
CA ILE A 47 9.71 7.07 -23.07
C ILE A 47 10.14 6.46 -24.43
N PRO A 48 11.02 7.10 -25.21
CA PRO A 48 11.45 6.55 -26.49
C PRO A 48 12.34 5.32 -26.24
N VAL A 49 11.79 4.14 -26.48
CA VAL A 49 12.52 2.87 -26.40
C VAL A 49 12.88 2.41 -27.81
N GLN A 50 14.17 2.16 -28.04
CA GLN A 50 14.65 1.51 -29.25
C GLN A 50 14.22 0.04 -29.22
N SER A 51 13.61 -0.38 -30.33
CA SER A 51 12.95 -1.67 -30.61
C SER A 51 13.59 -2.91 -29.98
N GLY A 52 12.77 -3.75 -29.35
CA GLY A 52 13.03 -5.17 -29.10
C GLY A 52 13.90 -5.52 -27.89
N SER A 53 14.25 -4.57 -27.02
CA SER A 53 15.07 -4.86 -25.83
C SER A 53 14.32 -4.52 -24.53
N THR A 54 14.39 -5.43 -23.56
CA THR A 54 13.87 -5.22 -22.19
C THR A 54 14.74 -4.29 -21.36
N GLN A 55 15.91 -3.90 -21.88
CA GLN A 55 16.94 -3.15 -21.16
C GLN A 55 16.45 -1.82 -20.58
N PRO A 56 15.62 -1.01 -21.27
CA PRO A 56 15.09 0.23 -20.71
C PRO A 56 14.26 0.02 -19.45
N TYR A 57 13.58 -1.13 -19.30
CA TYR A 57 12.86 -1.44 -18.06
C TYR A 57 13.80 -1.69 -16.88
N TYR A 58 15.01 -2.18 -17.12
CA TYR A 58 16.01 -2.41 -16.06
C TYR A 58 16.83 -1.16 -15.74
N GLU A 59 16.98 -0.24 -16.69
CA GLU A 59 17.77 0.99 -16.53
C GLU A 59 16.95 2.17 -15.97
N GLN A 60 15.68 1.95 -15.63
CA GLN A 60 14.80 2.98 -15.06
C GLN A 60 15.39 3.56 -13.78
N GLY A 61 15.50 4.88 -13.75
CA GLY A 61 15.64 5.62 -12.49
C GLY A 61 14.32 5.62 -11.73
N ILE A 62 14.38 5.40 -10.41
CA ILE A 62 13.20 5.49 -9.54
C ILE A 62 13.19 6.86 -8.89
N THR A 63 12.18 7.67 -9.23
CA THR A 63 11.91 8.95 -8.55
C THR A 63 11.06 8.68 -7.32
N TRP A 64 11.67 8.81 -6.16
CA TRP A 64 11.01 8.62 -4.87
C TRP A 64 10.36 9.91 -4.39
N GLY A 65 9.25 9.77 -3.68
CA GLY A 65 8.72 10.89 -2.94
C GLY A 65 7.87 10.54 -1.75
N VAL A 66 7.40 11.53 -1.01
CA VAL A 66 6.58 11.27 0.19
C VAL A 66 5.33 10.47 -0.19
N CYS A 67 5.03 9.42 0.58
CA CYS A 67 3.73 8.77 0.51
C CYS A 67 2.66 9.70 1.10
N SER A 68 1.94 10.41 0.22
CA SER A 68 0.78 11.25 0.55
C SER A 68 -0.51 10.66 -0.03
N GLU A 69 -1.65 11.20 0.41
CA GLU A 69 -2.90 10.95 -0.29
C GLU A 69 -2.76 11.36 -1.78
N GLY A 70 -3.27 10.52 -2.68
CA GLY A 70 -3.16 10.76 -4.12
C GLY A 70 -1.78 10.50 -4.74
N THR A 71 -0.74 10.10 -3.98
CA THR A 71 0.59 9.78 -4.55
C THR A 71 0.52 8.77 -5.69
N PHE A 72 -0.38 7.78 -5.56
CA PHE A 72 -0.55 6.76 -6.59
C PHE A 72 -1.50 7.17 -7.73
N GLU A 73 -2.17 8.32 -7.62
CA GLU A 73 -3.06 8.86 -8.66
C GLU A 73 -2.29 9.70 -9.68
N THR A 74 -1.25 10.41 -9.22
CA THR A 74 -0.46 11.33 -10.06
C THR A 74 0.77 10.68 -10.69
N PHE A 75 1.10 9.45 -10.30
CA PHE A 75 2.30 8.72 -10.76
C PHE A 75 3.62 9.47 -10.57
N GLN A 76 3.66 10.43 -9.64
CA GLN A 76 4.82 11.27 -9.38
C GLN A 76 5.19 11.19 -7.91
N GLY A 77 6.38 10.62 -7.64
CA GLY A 77 7.03 10.82 -6.35
C GLY A 77 7.43 12.29 -6.21
N VAL A 78 7.00 12.96 -5.15
CA VAL A 78 7.50 14.29 -4.77
C VAL A 78 8.80 14.12 -4.00
N ASP A 79 9.95 14.49 -4.58
CA ASP A 79 11.29 14.33 -4.01
C ASP A 79 11.32 14.49 -2.48
N SER A 80 11.56 13.38 -1.78
CA SER A 80 11.85 13.37 -0.34
C SER A 80 13.01 12.43 -0.07
N SER A 81 13.93 12.91 0.76
CA SER A 81 15.05 12.15 1.28
C SER A 81 14.98 11.98 2.80
N ASP A 82 13.85 12.31 3.41
CA ASP A 82 13.68 12.17 4.86
C ASP A 82 13.47 10.69 5.22
N PRO A 83 14.37 10.08 6.00
CA PRO A 83 14.21 8.68 6.40
C PRO A 83 13.11 8.46 7.44
N SER A 84 12.56 9.53 8.04
CA SER A 84 11.42 9.44 8.94
C SER A 84 10.07 9.28 8.21
N GLU A 85 10.06 9.45 6.89
CA GLU A 85 8.89 9.31 6.05
C GLU A 85 8.92 8.00 5.24
N TYR A 86 7.74 7.43 5.00
CA TYR A 86 7.62 6.43 3.93
C TYR A 86 7.74 7.13 2.59
N GLN A 87 8.56 6.56 1.71
CA GLN A 87 8.72 7.08 0.36
C GLN A 87 8.02 6.13 -0.62
N CYS A 88 7.28 6.69 -1.57
CA CYS A 88 6.51 5.98 -2.56
C CYS A 88 7.04 6.32 -3.96
N ALA A 89 6.96 5.36 -4.87
CA ALA A 89 7.41 5.51 -6.24
C ALA A 89 6.67 4.56 -7.18
N PHE A 90 6.98 4.69 -8.47
CA PHE A 90 6.52 3.79 -9.51
C PHE A 90 7.66 3.30 -10.37
N LEU A 91 7.52 2.07 -10.87
CA LEU A 91 8.30 1.58 -12.01
C LEU A 91 7.38 1.09 -13.13
N LYS A 92 7.89 1.05 -14.36
CA LYS A 92 7.20 0.42 -15.49
C LYS A 92 7.71 -0.99 -15.71
N ALA A 93 6.85 -1.85 -16.26
CA ALA A 93 7.21 -3.15 -16.82
C ALA A 93 6.37 -3.40 -18.07
N PRO A 94 6.80 -4.26 -18.99
CA PRO A 94 5.94 -4.66 -20.09
C PRO A 94 4.83 -5.59 -19.56
N LEU A 95 3.65 -5.49 -20.17
CA LEU A 95 2.55 -6.41 -19.92
C LEU A 95 2.97 -7.82 -20.33
N ASP A 96 3.49 -7.93 -21.55
CA ASP A 96 4.07 -9.13 -22.13
C ASP A 96 5.58 -8.95 -22.37
N TRP A 97 6.41 -9.82 -21.79
CA TRP A 97 7.86 -9.75 -21.95
C TRP A 97 8.33 -10.27 -23.32
N ASP A 98 7.53 -11.06 -24.02
CA ASP A 98 7.79 -11.48 -25.40
C ASP A 98 7.48 -10.36 -26.42
N GLU A 99 6.68 -9.37 -26.00
CA GLU A 99 6.33 -8.18 -26.77
C GLU A 99 6.66 -6.90 -25.95
N PRO A 100 7.95 -6.63 -25.66
CA PRO A 100 8.36 -5.57 -24.73
C PRO A 100 8.06 -4.15 -25.23
N ASP A 101 7.77 -3.99 -26.52
CA ASP A 101 7.33 -2.72 -27.12
C ASP A 101 5.80 -2.56 -27.09
N GLY A 102 5.07 -3.55 -26.56
CA GLY A 102 3.62 -3.55 -26.42
C GLY A 102 3.11 -2.77 -25.21
N ASP A 103 1.95 -3.18 -24.69
CA ASP A 103 1.32 -2.52 -23.54
C ASP A 103 2.23 -2.55 -22.30
N GLN A 104 2.19 -1.47 -21.52
CA GLN A 104 2.99 -1.33 -20.31
C GLN A 104 2.10 -1.32 -19.07
N ILE A 105 2.63 -1.86 -17.98
CA ILE A 105 2.03 -1.79 -16.65
C ILE A 105 2.88 -0.90 -15.73
N SER A 106 2.22 -0.29 -14.76
CA SER A 106 2.86 0.38 -13.62
C SER A 106 2.87 -0.54 -12.41
N LEU A 107 4.01 -0.60 -11.74
CA LEU A 107 4.16 -1.25 -10.45
C LEU A 107 4.40 -0.19 -9.38
N ALA A 108 3.60 -0.21 -8.32
CA ALA A 108 3.74 0.68 -7.18
C ALA A 108 4.79 0.13 -6.20
N LEU A 109 5.64 1.02 -5.70
CA LEU A 109 6.57 0.72 -4.60
C LEU A 109 6.33 1.66 -3.42
N ALA A 110 6.68 1.16 -2.24
CA ALA A 110 6.96 1.99 -1.08
C ALA A 110 8.23 1.51 -0.40
N ILE A 111 8.94 2.41 0.25
CA ILE A 111 10.17 2.11 0.97
C ILE A 111 10.17 2.80 2.34
N HIS A 112 10.61 2.05 3.34
CA HIS A 112 10.99 2.56 4.64
C HIS A 112 12.52 2.61 4.67
N ARG A 113 13.08 3.80 4.90
CA ARG A 113 14.52 3.99 4.96
C ARG A 113 15.03 3.70 6.36
N SER A 114 16.08 2.90 6.46
CA SER A 114 16.76 2.63 7.73
C SER A 114 17.48 3.87 8.30
N GLY A 115 17.76 4.87 7.44
CA GLY A 115 18.59 6.04 7.75
C GLY A 115 20.10 5.75 7.73
N GLN A 116 20.50 4.50 7.53
CA GLN A 116 21.91 4.15 7.31
C GLN A 116 22.35 4.57 5.91
N LYS A 117 23.58 5.06 5.81
CA LYS A 117 24.19 5.33 4.52
C LYS A 117 24.35 4.03 3.73
N ASP A 118 23.86 4.00 2.50
CA ASP A 118 24.01 2.89 1.55
C ASP A 118 23.45 1.55 2.09
N ALA A 119 22.36 1.60 2.86
CA ALA A 119 21.69 0.42 3.39
C ALA A 119 21.24 -0.54 2.27
N PRO A 120 21.42 -1.86 2.42
CA PRO A 120 20.91 -2.84 1.48
C PRO A 120 19.36 -2.83 1.44
N ALA A 121 18.79 -3.01 0.26
CA ALA A 121 17.35 -3.15 0.09
C ALA A 121 16.88 -4.56 0.47
N LEU A 122 15.81 -4.65 1.26
CA LEU A 122 15.12 -5.90 1.58
C LEU A 122 13.69 -5.84 1.06
N PHE A 123 13.39 -6.65 0.04
CA PHE A 123 12.04 -6.75 -0.53
C PHE A 123 11.15 -7.65 0.32
N VAL A 124 9.93 -7.20 0.59
CA VAL A 124 8.92 -7.96 1.33
C VAL A 124 7.82 -8.41 0.38
N ASN A 125 7.51 -9.70 0.39
CA ASN A 125 6.32 -10.27 -0.25
C ASN A 125 5.70 -11.30 0.70
N PRO A 126 4.61 -10.94 1.42
CA PRO A 126 4.01 -11.79 2.44
C PRO A 126 3.12 -12.92 1.89
N GLY A 127 2.88 -12.96 0.57
CA GLY A 127 2.01 -13.96 -0.06
C GLY A 127 0.54 -13.49 -0.17
N GLY A 128 -0.41 -14.44 -0.11
CA GLY A 128 -1.81 -14.20 -0.47
C GLY A 128 -2.23 -15.12 -1.61
N PRO A 129 -2.24 -14.68 -2.89
CA PRO A 129 -1.87 -13.39 -3.49
C PRO A 129 -2.98 -12.31 -3.41
N GLY A 130 -2.74 -11.12 -3.98
CA GLY A 130 -3.76 -10.08 -4.16
C GLY A 130 -3.81 -9.00 -3.08
N GLY A 131 -3.02 -9.12 -2.00
CA GLY A 131 -2.87 -8.08 -0.98
C GLY A 131 -1.84 -7.03 -1.39
N SER A 132 -2.15 -5.75 -1.19
CA SER A 132 -1.19 -4.66 -1.37
C SER A 132 -0.16 -4.67 -0.23
N VAL A 133 1.11 -4.88 -0.58
CA VAL A 133 2.22 -4.80 0.36
C VAL A 133 2.60 -3.35 0.58
N VAL A 134 2.43 -2.50 -0.43
CA VAL A 134 2.65 -1.04 -0.34
C VAL A 134 1.81 -0.44 0.78
N SER A 135 0.52 -0.76 0.85
CA SER A 135 -0.37 -0.28 1.94
C SER A 135 -0.06 -0.92 3.30
N ALA A 136 0.56 -2.10 3.31
CA ALA A 136 0.92 -2.83 4.51
C ALA A 136 2.35 -2.55 5.00
N LEU A 137 3.15 -1.76 4.29
CA LEU A 137 4.53 -1.46 4.67
C LEU A 137 4.67 -0.90 6.09
N PRO A 138 3.78 0.00 6.57
CA PRO A 138 3.86 0.47 7.96
C PRO A 138 3.74 -0.66 8.99
N TYR A 139 2.97 -1.70 8.71
CA TYR A 139 2.88 -2.86 9.58
C TYR A 139 4.19 -3.67 9.57
N TYR A 140 4.77 -3.94 8.39
CA TYR A 140 6.00 -4.74 8.31
C TYR A 140 7.21 -4.03 8.93
N SER A 141 7.35 -2.74 8.68
CA SER A 141 8.44 -1.92 9.22
C SER A 141 8.29 -1.62 10.72
N ALA A 142 7.07 -1.49 11.25
CA ALA A 142 6.88 -1.22 12.67
C ALA A 142 6.80 -2.48 13.55
N LEU A 143 6.27 -3.59 13.02
CA LEU A 143 5.89 -4.76 13.84
C LEU A 143 6.28 -6.10 13.21
N GLY A 144 6.32 -6.21 11.89
CA GLY A 144 6.43 -7.50 11.20
C GLY A 144 7.84 -8.08 11.08
N LEU A 145 8.87 -7.23 10.97
CA LEU A 145 10.25 -7.65 10.67
C LEU A 145 11.21 -7.57 11.86
N GLY A 146 10.87 -6.78 12.88
CA GLY A 146 11.69 -6.53 14.07
C GLY A 146 12.77 -5.45 13.87
N ASP A 147 13.04 -4.71 14.94
CA ASP A 147 13.86 -3.49 14.92
C ASP A 147 15.26 -3.69 14.33
N SER A 148 15.90 -4.83 14.61
CA SER A 148 17.24 -5.13 14.10
C SER A 148 17.30 -5.25 12.57
N VAL A 149 16.21 -5.73 11.94
CA VAL A 149 16.13 -5.84 10.48
C VAL A 149 15.85 -4.45 9.89
N VAL A 150 14.88 -3.74 10.46
CA VAL A 150 14.46 -2.42 9.98
C VAL A 150 15.58 -1.38 10.09
N ALA A 151 16.44 -1.49 11.12
CA ALA A 151 17.62 -0.64 11.28
C ALA A 151 18.78 -0.98 10.33
N ALA A 152 18.82 -2.20 9.77
CA ALA A 152 19.92 -2.69 8.94
C ALA A 152 19.63 -2.64 7.42
N TYR A 153 18.35 -2.58 7.03
CA TYR A 153 17.91 -2.66 5.65
C TYR A 153 16.90 -1.57 5.33
N ASP A 154 16.95 -1.06 4.10
CA ASP A 154 15.83 -0.31 3.54
C ASP A 154 14.74 -1.29 3.13
N ILE A 155 13.57 -1.21 3.77
CA ILE A 155 12.48 -2.17 3.58
C ILE A 155 11.64 -1.73 2.38
N VAL A 156 11.65 -2.53 1.33
CA VAL A 156 10.95 -2.24 0.08
C VAL A 156 9.69 -3.11 -0.04
N ALA A 157 8.55 -2.45 -0.18
CA ALA A 157 7.29 -3.06 -0.58
C ALA A 157 7.05 -2.81 -2.07
N LEU A 158 6.63 -3.86 -2.78
CA LEU A 158 6.20 -3.78 -4.17
C LEU A 158 4.83 -4.46 -4.28
N ASP A 159 3.86 -3.75 -4.85
CA ASP A 159 2.59 -4.34 -5.22
C ASP A 159 2.78 -5.12 -6.53
N PRO A 160 2.57 -6.45 -6.58
CA PRO A 160 2.71 -7.21 -7.82
C PRO A 160 1.78 -6.71 -8.93
N ARG A 161 2.05 -7.13 -10.18
CA ARG A 161 1.15 -6.85 -11.31
C ARG A 161 -0.29 -7.28 -10.96
N GLY A 162 -1.28 -6.44 -11.25
CA GLY A 162 -2.68 -6.72 -10.96
C GLY A 162 -3.13 -6.44 -9.51
N VAL A 163 -2.25 -5.94 -8.63
CA VAL A 163 -2.52 -5.80 -7.20
C VAL A 163 -2.44 -4.34 -6.74
N GLY A 164 -3.35 -3.95 -5.85
CA GLY A 164 -3.22 -2.70 -5.07
C GLY A 164 -3.10 -1.45 -5.94
N ALA A 165 -2.02 -0.69 -5.70
CA ALA A 165 -1.74 0.55 -6.43
C ALA A 165 -0.95 0.34 -7.74
N SER A 166 -0.50 -0.89 -8.03
CA SER A 166 -0.03 -1.27 -9.37
C SER A 166 -1.21 -1.28 -10.35
N THR A 167 -0.98 -1.50 -11.65
CA THR A 167 -2.06 -1.66 -12.65
C THR A 167 -3.01 -2.77 -12.19
N PRO A 168 -4.19 -2.48 -11.61
CA PRO A 168 -4.95 -3.45 -10.82
C PRO A 168 -5.94 -4.21 -11.69
N VAL A 169 -6.26 -5.44 -11.30
CA VAL A 169 -7.30 -6.24 -11.94
C VAL A 169 -8.60 -6.12 -11.13
N PHE A 170 -9.71 -5.91 -11.83
CA PHE A 170 -11.07 -5.92 -11.28
C PHE A 170 -11.90 -6.99 -12.00
N CYS A 171 -12.76 -7.68 -11.26
CA CYS A 171 -13.63 -8.74 -11.77
C CYS A 171 -15.10 -8.43 -11.50
#